data_AF-A0A1A8V4F1-F1
#
_entry.id   AF-A0A1A8V4F1-F1
#
_cell.length_a   1.000
_cell.length_b   1.000
_cell.length_c   1.000
_cell.angle_alpha   90.00
_cell.angle_beta   90.00
_cell.angle_gamma   90.00
#
_symmetry.space_group_name_H-M   'P 1'
#
loop_
_entity.id
_entity.type
_entity.pdbx_description
1 polymer ?
#
loop_
_entity_poly.entity_id
_entity_poly.type
_entity_poly.pdbx_seq_one_letter_code
_entity_poly.pdbx_strand_id
1 'polypeptide(L)'
;SILISYQANEHHDNPQHMTRLVNNAGAVVAEGGSVTIDQSKLDASNLLASVPESKRKDLHIMYRVISLPLHGVLSIRGHNLTRNHPDFSQATLNKFG
;
A
#
# COMPACT_ATOMS: atom_id res chain seq x y z
N SER A 1 -13.57 11.19 13.85
CA SER A 1 -12.54 10.69 12.91
C SER A 1 -13.19 9.63 12.03
N ILE A 2 -13.00 9.68 10.72
CA ILE A 2 -13.51 8.64 9.81
C ILE A 2 -12.36 7.68 9.56
N LEU A 3 -12.49 6.45 10.03
CA LEU A 3 -11.58 5.36 9.73
C LEU A 3 -12.19 4.54 8.59
N ILE A 4 -11.58 4.58 7.41
CA ILE A 4 -11.92 3.67 6.31
C ILE A 4 -10.81 2.63 6.27
N SER A 5 -11.09 1.43 6.77
CA SER A 5 -10.20 0.27 6.62
C SER A 5 -10.67 -0.57 5.42
N TYR A 6 -9.72 -0.99 4.60
CA TYR A 6 -9.97 -1.91 3.49
C TYR A 6 -9.02 -3.10 3.62
N GLN A 7 -9.58 -4.30 3.50
CA GLN A 7 -8.83 -5.54 3.41
C GLN A 7 -9.02 -6.07 1.99
N ALA A 8 -7.94 -6.18 1.22
CA ALA A 8 -7.99 -6.91 -0.03
C ALA A 8 -8.10 -8.40 0.32
N ASN A 9 -9.25 -9.02 0.05
CA ASN A 9 -9.41 -10.46 0.26
C ASN A 9 -8.58 -11.22 -0.79
N GLU A 10 -7.85 -12.23 -0.34
CA GLU A 10 -7.21 -13.21 -1.23
C GLU A 10 -8.28 -13.90 -2.06
N HIS A 11 -8.09 -14.00 -3.38
CA HIS A 11 -8.30 -15.24 -4.13
C HIS A 11 -7.86 -15.06 -5.59
N HIS A 12 -6.98 -15.96 -6.03
CA HIS A 12 -6.77 -16.28 -7.43
C HIS A 12 -8.12 -16.68 -8.06
N ASP A 13 -8.38 -16.20 -9.28
CA ASP A 13 -9.42 -16.66 -10.22
C ASP A 13 -10.84 -16.06 -10.17
N ASN A 14 -11.10 -14.94 -9.47
CA ASN A 14 -12.38 -14.23 -9.62
C ASN A 14 -12.22 -12.77 -10.14
N PRO A 15 -12.65 -12.45 -11.38
CA PRO A 15 -12.61 -11.09 -11.91
C PRO A 15 -13.53 -10.11 -11.16
N GLN A 16 -14.39 -10.57 -10.25
CA GLN A 16 -15.20 -9.71 -9.38
C GLN A 16 -14.48 -9.28 -8.09
N HIS A 17 -13.25 -9.74 -7.84
CA HIS A 17 -12.40 -9.31 -6.73
C HIS A 17 -11.47 -8.15 -7.13
N MET A 18 -11.93 -7.27 -8.03
CA MET A 18 -11.19 -6.06 -8.37
C MET A 18 -11.05 -5.21 -7.11
N THR A 19 -9.83 -5.12 -6.61
CA THR A 19 -9.48 -4.12 -5.61
C THR A 19 -10.01 -2.75 -6.06
N ARG A 20 -10.52 -1.96 -5.12
CA ARG A 20 -10.89 -0.58 -5.45
C ARG A 20 -9.67 0.31 -5.64
N LEU A 21 -8.47 -0.17 -5.35
CA LEU A 21 -7.24 0.59 -5.51
C LEU A 21 -6.96 0.86 -7.01
N VAL A 22 -6.37 2.01 -7.33
CA VAL A 22 -5.89 2.34 -8.67
C VAL A 22 -4.89 1.28 -9.15
N ASN A 23 -3.93 0.92 -8.29
CA ASN A 23 -2.97 -0.15 -8.54
C ASN A 23 -2.84 -1.08 -7.33
N ASN A 24 -2.74 -2.38 -7.62
CA ASN A 24 -2.35 -3.43 -6.68
C ASN A 24 -1.70 -4.59 -7.44
N ALA A 25 -0.67 -4.28 -8.22
CA ALA A 25 0.00 -5.24 -9.09
C ALA A 25 0.92 -6.20 -8.32
N GLY A 26 1.18 -5.90 -7.04
CA GLY A 26 2.14 -6.65 -6.23
C GLY A 26 3.58 -6.47 -6.70
N ALA A 27 4.46 -7.30 -6.15
CA ALA A 27 5.87 -7.31 -6.48
C ALA A 27 6.44 -8.73 -6.45
N VAL A 28 7.23 -9.07 -7.47
CA VAL A 28 8.00 -10.31 -7.54
C VAL A 28 9.47 -9.92 -7.46
N VAL A 29 10.22 -10.63 -6.62
CA VAL A 29 11.65 -10.39 -6.39
C VAL A 29 12.39 -11.71 -6.54
N ALA A 30 13.49 -11.70 -7.30
CA ALA A 30 14.39 -12.84 -7.38
C ALA A 30 15.17 -12.99 -6.07
N GLU A 31 15.62 -14.20 -5.76
CA GLU A 31 16.45 -14.43 -4.57
C GLU A 31 17.72 -13.55 -4.61
N GLY A 32 18.03 -12.91 -3.48
CA GLY A 32 19.13 -11.95 -3.37
C GLY A 32 18.88 -10.59 -4.05
N GLY A 33 17.75 -10.42 -4.74
CA GLY A 33 17.37 -9.18 -5.40
C GLY A 33 16.61 -8.20 -4.50
N SER A 34 16.33 -7.04 -5.06
CA SER A 34 15.46 -6.03 -4.47
C SER A 34 14.55 -5.44 -5.54
N VAL A 35 13.33 -5.07 -5.16
CA VAL A 35 12.39 -4.36 -6.03
C VAL A 35 11.73 -3.24 -5.25
N THR A 36 11.54 -2.10 -5.92
CA THR A 36 10.82 -0.95 -5.40
C THR A 36 9.32 -1.13 -5.62
N ILE A 37 8.49 -0.76 -4.64
CA ILE A 37 7.03 -0.85 -4.73
C ILE A 37 6.50 0.56 -4.94
N ASP A 38 6.57 1.06 -6.17
CA ASP A 38 6.08 2.40 -6.49
C ASP A 38 4.57 2.49 -6.74
N GLN A 39 4.11 3.69 -7.08
CA GLN A 39 2.71 3.97 -7.40
C GLN A 39 2.18 3.11 -8.56
N SER A 40 3.02 2.59 -9.47
CA SER A 40 2.58 1.65 -10.50
C SER A 40 2.21 0.29 -9.93
N LYS A 41 2.74 -0.07 -8.76
CA LYS A 41 2.49 -1.34 -8.07
C LYS A 41 1.43 -1.22 -6.99
N LEU A 42 1.34 -0.09 -6.30
CA LEU A 42 0.38 0.14 -5.23
C LEU A 42 -0.10 1.60 -5.23
N ASP A 43 -1.39 1.83 -5.46
CA ASP A 43 -1.96 3.18 -5.48
C ASP A 43 -3.41 3.18 -5.02
N ALA A 44 -3.69 3.90 -3.93
CA ALA A 44 -5.00 4.06 -3.32
C ALA A 44 -5.47 5.53 -3.34
N SER A 45 -4.84 6.39 -4.16
CA SER A 45 -5.18 7.82 -4.28
C SER A 45 -6.66 8.07 -4.59
N ASN A 46 -7.31 7.14 -5.27
CA ASN A 46 -8.73 7.21 -5.59
C ASN A 46 -9.66 7.09 -4.36
N LEU A 47 -9.17 6.61 -3.20
CA LEU A 47 -9.99 6.50 -1.99
C LEU A 47 -10.47 7.87 -1.48
N LEU A 48 -9.76 8.94 -1.82
CA LEU A 48 -10.16 10.31 -1.49
C LEU A 48 -10.97 11.00 -2.60
N ALA A 49 -11.27 10.30 -3.71
CA ALA A 49 -11.97 10.88 -4.85
C ALA A 49 -13.37 11.40 -4.48
N SER A 50 -14.08 10.72 -3.57
CA SER A 50 -15.41 11.14 -3.10
C SER A 50 -15.39 12.27 -2.07
N VAL A 51 -14.21 12.62 -1.53
CA VAL A 51 -14.06 13.73 -0.58
C VAL A 51 -13.95 15.04 -1.36
N PRO A 52 -14.64 16.13 -0.97
CA PRO A 52 -14.45 17.46 -1.57
C PRO A 52 -12.99 17.93 -1.47
N GLU A 53 -12.47 18.56 -2.52
CA GLU A 53 -11.05 18.97 -2.60
C GLU A 53 -10.59 19.83 -1.41
N SER A 54 -11.46 20.73 -0.93
CA SER A 54 -11.20 21.56 0.25
C SER A 54 -10.91 20.77 1.52
N LYS A 55 -11.39 19.52 1.62
CA LYS A 55 -11.20 18.63 2.78
C LYS A 55 -10.13 17.55 2.55
N ARG A 56 -9.62 17.39 1.32
CA ARG A 56 -8.64 16.33 1.00
C ARG A 56 -7.27 16.61 1.61
N LYS A 57 -6.89 17.88 1.76
CA LYS A 57 -5.55 18.29 2.24
C LYS A 57 -5.22 17.79 3.65
N ASP A 58 -6.26 17.61 4.48
CA ASP A 58 -6.11 17.17 5.88
C ASP A 58 -6.26 15.64 6.04
N LEU A 59 -6.41 14.90 4.93
CA LEU A 59 -6.59 13.46 4.94
C LEU A 59 -5.37 12.75 4.37
N HIS A 60 -5.01 11.64 4.99
CA HIS A 60 -3.92 10.78 4.56
C HIS A 60 -4.43 9.37 4.32
N ILE A 61 -3.96 8.77 3.23
CA ILE A 61 -4.15 7.35 2.96
C ILE A 61 -3.01 6.59 3.63
N MET A 62 -3.37 5.64 4.48
CA MET A 62 -2.45 4.80 5.24
C MET A 62 -2.59 3.34 4.82
N TYR A 63 -1.46 2.68 4.71
CA TYR A 63 -1.32 1.24 4.55
C TYR A 63 -0.78 0.65 5.84
N ARG A 64 -1.22 -0.57 6.16
CA ARG A 64 -0.73 -1.35 7.29
C ARG A 64 -0.23 -2.70 6.79
N VAL A 65 1.02 -3.03 7.10
CA VAL A 65 1.54 -4.38 6.90
C VAL A 65 0.95 -5.31 7.96
N ILE A 66 0.06 -6.21 7.53
CA ILE A 66 -0.60 -7.18 8.42
C ILE A 66 0.22 -8.45 8.63
N SER A 67 1.11 -8.78 7.69
CA SER A 67 2.04 -9.91 7.77
C SER A 67 3.37 -9.52 7.13
N LEU A 68 4.47 -9.86 7.78
CA LEU A 68 5.82 -9.65 7.24
C LEU A 68 6.21 -10.82 6.33
N PRO A 69 7.05 -10.60 5.32
CA PRO A 69 7.54 -11.69 4.49
C PRO A 69 8.32 -12.70 5.33
N LEU A 70 8.18 -13.99 5.02
CA LEU A 70 8.93 -15.06 5.70
C LEU A 70 10.44 -14.95 5.44
N HIS A 71 10.80 -14.52 4.22
CA HIS A 71 12.18 -14.29 3.80
C HIS A 71 12.32 -12.90 3.17
N GLY A 72 13.48 -12.28 3.38
CA GLY A 72 13.72 -10.90 2.97
C GLY A 72 13.07 -9.89 3.90
N VAL A 73 12.98 -8.64 3.45
CA VAL A 73 12.60 -7.51 4.29
C VAL A 73 11.79 -6.50 3.47
N LEU A 74 10.71 -5.99 4.04
CA LEU A 74 10.06 -4.77 3.57
C LEU A 74 10.70 -3.58 4.27
N SER A 75 11.19 -2.61 3.50
CA SER A 75 11.84 -1.43 4.06
C SER A 75 11.41 -0.17 3.34
N ILE A 76 11.44 0.95 4.07
CA ILE A 76 11.23 2.28 3.54
C ILE A 76 12.52 3.05 3.80
N ARG A 77 13.20 3.47 2.73
CA ARG A 77 14.49 4.17 2.81
C ARG A 77 15.53 3.40 3.64
N GLY A 78 15.55 2.07 3.54
CA GLY A 78 16.46 1.21 4.31
C GLY A 78 16.06 0.98 5.77
N HIS A 79 14.93 1.53 6.23
CA HIS A 79 14.36 1.22 7.55
C HIS A 79 13.30 0.13 7.43
N ASN A 80 13.48 -0.97 8.14
CA ASN A 80 12.58 -2.12 8.07
C ASN A 80 11.22 -1.78 8.66
N LEU A 81 10.16 -2.17 7.95
CA LEU A 81 8.84 -2.25 8.54
C LEU A 81 8.83 -3.42 9.53
N THR A 82 8.20 -3.18 10.68
CA THR A 82 8.14 -4.16 11.77
C THR A 82 6.72 -4.23 12.30
N ARG A 83 6.42 -5.26 13.11
CA ARG A 83 5.12 -5.35 13.78
C ARG A 83 4.79 -4.13 14.65
N ASN A 84 5.82 -3.47 15.20
CA ASN A 84 5.66 -2.28 16.04
C ASN A 84 5.50 -0.99 15.22
N HIS A 85 5.97 -0.99 13.97
CA HIS A 85 5.85 0.13 13.04
C HIS A 85 5.41 -0.40 11.66
N PRO A 86 4.15 -0.87 11.55
CA PRO A 86 3.67 -1.56 10.34
C PRO A 86 3.09 -0.59 9.30
N ASP A 87 2.96 0.69 9.64
CA ASP A 87 2.17 1.66 8.90
C ASP A 87 3.04 2.56 8.02
N PHE A 88 2.57 2.84 6.80
CA PHE A 88 3.16 3.82 5.88
C PHE A 88 2.08 4.51 5.06
N SER A 89 2.37 5.68 4.49
CA SER A 89 1.38 6.49 3.77
C SER A 89 1.55 6.41 2.25
N GLN A 90 0.48 6.69 1.50
CA GLN A 90 0.57 6.91 0.05
C GLN A 90 1.58 8.02 -0.30
N ALA A 91 1.69 9.07 0.53
CA ALA A 91 2.66 10.13 0.31
C ALA A 91 4.12 9.65 0.49
N THR A 92 4.35 8.70 1.40
CA THR A 92 5.64 8.04 1.58
C THR A 92 6.00 7.24 0.34
N LEU A 93 5.04 6.46 -0.19
CA LEU A 93 5.19 5.69 -1.43
C LEU A 93 5.52 6.62 -2.61
N ASN A 94 4.65 7.60 -2.88
CA ASN A 94 4.83 8.57 -3.97
C ASN A 94 6.18 9.31 -3.93
N LYS A 95 6.75 9.48 -2.73
CA LYS A 95 8.03 10.17 -2.54
C LYS A 95 9.24 9.25 -2.68
N PHE A 96 9.13 7.98 -2.30
CA PHE A 96 10.30 7.10 -2.12
C PHE A 96 10.31 5.84 -2.97
N GLY A 97 9.25 5.57 -3.74
CA GLY A 97 9.11 4.35 -4.51
C GLY A 97 8.15 3.43 -3.78
#